data_AF-A0AAW9IIH2-F1
#
_entry.id   AF-A0AAW9IIH2-F1
#
_cell.length_a   1.000
_cell.length_b   1.000
_cell.length_c   1.000
_cell.angle_alpha   90.00
_cell.angle_beta   90.00
_cell.angle_gamma   90.00
#
_symmetry.space_group_name_H-M   'P 1'
#
loop_
_entity.id
_entity.type
_entity.pdbx_description
1 polymer ?
#
loop_
_entity_poly.entity_id
_entity_poly.type
_entity_poly.pdbx_seq_one_letter_code
_entity_poly.pdbx_strand_id
1 'polypeptide(L)'
;MKLLSEPGERNDKYLDFISEKLGDGIGSTENSPLNIEAYTYIPEAYFPYNRNEEAWKWMKYIMSVKDQAHERATQGTNGDYPEISFTFISHTVEGLMGIEPDAGAHKVVTAPHLPGEVEWVNLDNLQMGDHELSIAHNGLTMTTLTNKASESLNWEARFYGDYKYIN
;
A
#
# COMPACT_ATOMS: atom_id res chain seq x y z
N MET A 1 9.71 2.56 -3.98
CA MET A 1 10.01 2.10 -5.34
C MET A 1 8.71 1.69 -6.01
N LYS A 2 8.14 2.56 -6.86
CA LYS A 2 6.88 2.32 -7.59
C LYS A 2 7.16 2.12 -9.07
N LEU A 3 6.31 1.35 -9.75
CA LEU A 3 6.33 1.18 -11.22
C LEU A 3 7.70 0.69 -11.74
N LEU A 4 8.20 -0.41 -11.16
CA LEU A 4 9.45 -1.10 -11.52
C LEU A 4 9.60 -1.37 -13.03
N SER A 5 8.53 -1.83 -13.66
CA SER A 5 8.40 -1.99 -15.10
C SER A 5 6.93 -2.04 -15.52
N GLU A 6 6.67 -2.08 -16.84
CA GLU A 6 5.31 -2.26 -17.35
C GLU A 6 4.68 -3.56 -16.85
N PRO A 7 3.37 -3.58 -16.51
CA PRO A 7 2.67 -4.80 -16.12
C PRO A 7 2.80 -5.91 -17.16
N GLY A 8 3.03 -7.14 -16.70
CA GLY A 8 3.13 -8.33 -17.54
C GLY A 8 4.21 -9.31 -17.07
N GLU A 9 4.43 -10.36 -17.86
CA GLU A 9 5.25 -11.53 -17.48
C GLU A 9 6.67 -11.17 -17.01
N ARG A 10 7.30 -10.17 -17.63
CA ARG A 10 8.64 -9.71 -17.21
C ARG A 10 8.61 -9.12 -15.81
N ASN A 11 7.62 -8.29 -15.52
CA ASN A 11 7.45 -7.67 -14.22
C ASN A 11 7.15 -8.72 -13.15
N ASP A 12 6.25 -9.66 -13.46
CA ASP A 12 5.88 -10.74 -12.54
C ASP A 12 7.10 -11.58 -12.14
N LYS A 13 7.92 -11.97 -13.13
CA LYS A 13 9.19 -12.68 -12.87
C LYS A 13 10.16 -11.86 -12.02
N TYR A 14 10.19 -10.54 -12.20
CA TYR A 14 11.07 -9.68 -11.43
C TYR A 14 10.58 -9.51 -9.98
N LEU A 15 9.28 -9.40 -9.77
CA LEU A 15 8.66 -9.38 -8.45
C LEU A 15 8.84 -10.72 -7.70
N ASP A 16 8.77 -11.84 -8.43
CA ASP A 16 9.06 -13.17 -7.87
C ASP A 16 10.53 -13.31 -7.48
N PHE A 17 11.45 -12.81 -8.33
CA PHE A 17 12.87 -12.74 -8.02
C PHE A 17 13.12 -11.90 -6.75
N ILE A 18 12.47 -10.73 -6.61
CA ILE A 18 12.58 -9.90 -5.40
C ILE A 18 12.11 -10.69 -4.17
N SER A 19 10.96 -11.36 -4.23
CA SER A 19 10.43 -12.16 -3.11
C SER A 19 11.41 -13.27 -2.73
N GLU A 20 11.98 -13.99 -3.71
CA GLU A 20 13.00 -15.01 -3.49
C GLU A 20 14.25 -14.44 -2.78
N LYS A 21 14.72 -13.26 -3.17
CA LYS A 21 15.91 -12.64 -2.56
C LYS A 21 15.65 -12.10 -1.16
N LEU A 22 14.44 -11.60 -0.89
CA LEU A 22 14.07 -11.12 0.44
C LEU A 22 13.81 -12.26 1.44
N GLY A 23 13.38 -13.43 0.96
CA GLY A 23 13.06 -14.59 1.78
C GLY A 23 11.96 -14.30 2.81
N ASP A 24 12.31 -14.51 4.09
CA ASP A 24 11.43 -14.35 5.25
C ASP A 24 11.80 -13.14 6.12
N GLY A 25 12.66 -12.24 5.60
CA GLY A 25 13.07 -11.02 6.30
C GLY A 25 14.59 -10.88 6.46
N ILE A 26 14.99 -9.97 7.32
CA ILE A 26 16.39 -9.60 7.60
C ILE A 26 17.23 -10.85 7.90
N GLY A 27 18.30 -11.04 7.13
CA GLY A 27 19.24 -12.14 7.31
C GLY A 27 18.73 -13.53 6.94
N SER A 28 17.53 -13.65 6.36
CA SER A 28 16.95 -14.96 5.97
C SER A 28 17.59 -15.54 4.71
N THR A 29 18.21 -14.70 3.87
CA THR A 29 18.98 -15.11 2.69
C THR A 29 20.31 -14.37 2.62
N GLU A 30 21.26 -14.87 1.83
CA GLU A 30 22.56 -14.20 1.58
C GLU A 30 22.40 -12.78 1.02
N ASN A 31 21.33 -12.52 0.27
CA ASN A 31 21.08 -11.22 -0.38
C ASN A 31 20.03 -10.37 0.36
N SER A 32 19.46 -10.87 1.46
CA SER A 32 18.46 -10.15 2.22
C SER A 32 19.09 -8.88 2.85
N PRO A 33 18.45 -7.70 2.72
CA PRO A 33 18.93 -6.50 3.38
C PRO A 33 19.06 -6.70 4.89
N LEU A 34 20.03 -6.01 5.49
CA LEU A 34 20.30 -6.13 6.93
C LEU A 34 19.58 -5.07 7.77
N ASN A 35 18.90 -4.13 7.12
CA ASN A 35 18.24 -3.00 7.76
C ASN A 35 16.74 -2.99 7.45
N ILE A 36 15.93 -2.46 8.35
CA ILE A 36 14.47 -2.50 8.23
C ILE A 36 13.96 -1.53 7.14
N GLU A 37 14.70 -0.46 6.87
CA GLU A 37 14.38 0.60 5.92
C GLU A 37 14.35 0.07 4.48
N ALA A 38 15.13 -0.95 4.14
CA ALA A 38 15.00 -1.58 2.82
C ALA A 38 13.64 -2.28 2.65
N TYR A 39 13.08 -2.83 3.74
CA TYR A 39 11.80 -3.52 3.71
C TYR A 39 10.62 -2.55 3.68
N THR A 40 10.78 -1.33 4.19
CA THR A 40 9.70 -0.31 4.17
C THR A 40 9.35 0.19 2.77
N TYR A 41 10.09 -0.17 1.73
CA TYR A 41 9.74 0.14 0.34
C TYR A 41 9.15 -1.06 -0.43
N ILE A 42 9.04 -2.22 0.21
CA ILE A 42 8.63 -3.45 -0.45
C ILE A 42 7.11 -3.50 -0.70
N PRO A 43 6.22 -3.14 0.26
CA PRO A 43 4.79 -3.17 -0.01
C PRO A 43 4.39 -2.29 -1.20
N GLU A 44 4.94 -1.08 -1.32
CA GLU A 44 4.69 -0.19 -2.46
C GLU A 44 5.25 -0.71 -3.81
N ALA A 45 6.17 -1.68 -3.81
CA ALA A 45 6.62 -2.35 -5.03
C ALA A 45 5.62 -3.41 -5.51
N TYR A 46 4.79 -3.97 -4.63
CA TYR A 46 3.85 -5.06 -4.92
C TYR A 46 2.41 -4.57 -5.17
N PHE A 47 1.92 -3.59 -4.40
CA PHE A 47 0.55 -3.08 -4.55
C PHE A 47 0.19 -2.62 -5.98
N PRO A 48 1.05 -1.87 -6.70
CA PRO A 48 0.73 -1.41 -8.07
C PRO A 48 0.49 -2.54 -9.08
N TYR A 49 0.89 -3.77 -8.75
CA TYR A 49 0.75 -4.96 -9.60
C TYR A 49 -0.28 -5.95 -9.06
N ASN A 50 -1.18 -5.51 -8.15
CA ASN A 50 -2.21 -6.33 -7.55
C ASN A 50 -1.67 -7.59 -6.83
N ARG A 51 -0.40 -7.53 -6.35
CA ARG A 51 0.25 -8.59 -5.56
C ARG A 51 -0.02 -8.38 -4.06
N ASN A 52 -1.30 -8.25 -3.72
CA ASN A 52 -1.76 -7.71 -2.44
C ASN A 52 -1.32 -8.56 -1.24
N GLU A 53 -1.35 -9.89 -1.37
CA GLU A 53 -0.92 -10.81 -0.30
C GLU A 53 0.57 -10.67 0.01
N GLU A 54 1.41 -10.49 -1.01
CA GLU A 54 2.85 -10.32 -0.82
C GLU A 54 3.15 -8.95 -0.19
N ALA A 55 2.48 -7.88 -0.66
CA ALA A 55 2.59 -6.56 -0.04
C ALA A 55 2.20 -6.61 1.45
N TRP A 56 1.10 -7.30 1.75
CA TRP A 56 0.59 -7.45 3.11
C TRP A 56 1.48 -8.31 4.00
N LYS A 57 2.05 -9.40 3.49
CA LYS A 57 3.09 -10.20 4.16
C LYS A 57 4.21 -9.28 4.67
N TRP A 58 4.70 -8.37 3.82
CA TRP A 58 5.78 -7.47 4.18
C TRP A 58 5.36 -6.39 5.19
N MET A 59 4.14 -5.85 5.09
CA MET A 59 3.61 -4.97 6.14
C MET A 59 3.56 -5.69 7.50
N LYS A 60 3.05 -6.92 7.55
CA LYS A 60 3.04 -7.73 8.79
C LYS A 60 4.44 -7.99 9.32
N TYR A 61 5.39 -8.33 8.45
CA TYR A 61 6.79 -8.51 8.83
C TYR A 61 7.34 -7.26 9.51
N ILE A 62 7.23 -6.09 8.87
CA ILE A 62 7.75 -4.83 9.42
C ILE A 62 7.10 -4.53 10.78
N MET A 63 5.79 -4.70 10.92
CA MET A 63 5.09 -4.52 12.20
C MET A 63 5.60 -5.47 13.29
N SER A 64 5.92 -6.72 12.93
CA SER A 64 6.39 -7.74 13.89
C SER A 64 7.78 -7.46 14.45
N VAL A 65 8.61 -6.70 13.72
CA VAL A 65 9.99 -6.38 14.12
C VAL A 65 10.16 -4.93 14.56
N LYS A 66 9.09 -4.11 14.55
CA LYS A 66 9.17 -2.67 14.86
C LYS A 66 9.70 -2.38 16.27
N ASP A 67 9.43 -3.25 17.25
CA ASP A 67 9.87 -3.05 18.63
C ASP A 67 11.29 -3.61 18.90
N GLN A 68 11.92 -4.22 17.90
CA GLN A 68 13.29 -4.71 18.00
C GLN A 68 14.29 -3.55 17.88
N ALA A 69 15.49 -3.75 18.39
CA ALA A 69 16.56 -2.75 18.29
C ALA A 69 16.86 -2.42 16.82
N HIS A 70 17.01 -1.13 16.54
CA HIS A 70 17.46 -0.66 15.24
C HIS A 70 18.89 -1.15 14.95
N GLU A 71 19.25 -1.34 13.67
CA GLU A 71 20.61 -1.74 13.27
C GLU A 71 21.69 -0.83 13.86
N ARG A 72 21.33 0.44 14.08
CA ARG A 72 22.10 1.40 14.86
C ARG A 72 21.42 1.60 16.20
N ALA A 73 21.91 0.92 17.23
CA ALA A 73 21.33 0.92 18.57
C ALA A 73 21.11 2.32 19.18
N THR A 74 21.90 3.33 18.76
CA THR A 74 21.72 4.73 19.20
C THR A 74 20.43 5.38 18.70
N GLN A 75 19.72 4.76 17.77
CA GLN A 75 18.46 5.24 17.19
C GLN A 75 17.22 4.59 17.83
N GLY A 76 17.39 3.75 18.86
CA GLY A 76 16.27 3.11 19.56
C GLY A 76 15.81 1.83 18.88
N THR A 77 14.49 1.67 18.76
CA THR A 77 13.84 0.55 18.06
C THR A 77 13.67 0.84 16.57
N ASN A 78 13.37 -0.18 15.78
CA ASN A 78 13.01 -0.03 14.37
C ASN A 78 11.85 0.95 14.17
N GLY A 79 10.85 0.91 15.07
CA GLY A 79 9.66 1.75 15.04
C GLY A 79 9.90 3.21 15.44
N ASP A 80 11.00 3.50 16.13
CA ASP A 80 11.40 4.89 16.45
C ASP A 80 11.95 5.61 15.21
N TYR A 81 12.37 4.87 14.19
CA TYR A 81 12.82 5.45 12.93
C TYR A 81 11.61 5.90 12.09
N PRO A 82 11.59 7.16 11.62
CA PRO A 82 10.40 7.77 11.01
C PRO A 82 9.92 7.04 9.76
N GLU A 83 10.84 6.39 9.03
CA GLU A 83 10.56 5.67 7.79
C GLU A 83 9.37 4.72 7.90
N ILE A 84 9.27 3.93 8.99
CA ILE A 84 8.16 2.97 9.18
C ILE A 84 6.83 3.73 9.25
N SER A 85 6.74 4.77 10.07
CA SER A 85 5.50 5.52 10.25
C SER A 85 5.02 6.20 8.97
N PHE A 86 5.91 6.84 8.21
CA PHE A 86 5.54 7.52 6.97
C PHE A 86 5.20 6.55 5.84
N THR A 87 5.99 5.49 5.67
CA THR A 87 5.71 4.48 4.63
C THR A 87 4.44 3.72 4.93
N PHE A 88 4.11 3.40 6.19
CA PHE A 88 2.85 2.75 6.54
C PHE A 88 1.62 3.58 6.20
N ILE A 89 1.68 4.90 6.38
CA ILE A 89 0.59 5.78 5.93
C ILE A 89 0.41 5.65 4.42
N SER A 90 1.49 5.74 3.63
CA SER A 90 1.41 5.58 2.17
C SER A 90 0.94 4.17 1.77
N HIS A 91 1.46 3.12 2.40
CA HIS A 91 1.03 1.74 2.13
C HIS A 91 -0.44 1.50 2.46
N THR A 92 -0.98 2.10 3.51
CA THR A 92 -2.40 1.98 3.82
C THR A 92 -3.25 2.77 2.82
N VAL A 93 -2.90 4.04 2.54
CA VAL A 93 -3.74 4.93 1.73
C VAL A 93 -3.60 4.65 0.23
N GLU A 94 -2.37 4.64 -0.29
CA GLU A 94 -2.11 4.44 -1.72
C GLU A 94 -1.97 2.96 -2.09
N GLY A 95 -1.53 2.12 -1.15
CA GLY A 95 -1.37 0.67 -1.37
C GLY A 95 -2.67 -0.09 -1.15
N LEU A 96 -2.99 -0.38 0.10
CA LEU A 96 -4.12 -1.20 0.56
C LEU A 96 -5.47 -0.63 0.09
N MET A 97 -5.65 0.68 0.20
CA MET A 97 -6.87 1.36 -0.25
C MET A 97 -6.83 1.78 -1.73
N GLY A 98 -5.66 1.72 -2.40
CA GLY A 98 -5.49 2.08 -3.81
C GLY A 98 -6.05 3.46 -4.17
N ILE A 99 -5.83 4.46 -3.31
CA ILE A 99 -6.28 5.83 -3.56
C ILE A 99 -5.23 6.57 -4.40
N GLU A 100 -5.62 7.05 -5.58
CA GLU A 100 -4.78 7.89 -6.45
C GLU A 100 -5.40 9.29 -6.54
N PRO A 101 -4.91 10.28 -5.77
CA PRO A 101 -5.43 11.64 -5.80
C PRO A 101 -4.83 12.46 -6.96
N ASP A 102 -5.67 13.26 -7.61
CA ASP A 102 -5.28 14.34 -8.53
C ASP A 102 -6.04 15.61 -8.15
N ALA A 103 -5.46 16.35 -7.19
CA ALA A 103 -6.06 17.57 -6.66
C ALA A 103 -6.24 18.65 -7.74
N GLY A 104 -5.33 18.74 -8.72
CA GLY A 104 -5.40 19.75 -9.78
C GLY A 104 -6.55 19.51 -10.77
N ALA A 105 -6.94 18.24 -10.95
CA ALA A 105 -8.07 17.86 -11.79
C ALA A 105 -9.38 17.66 -11.00
N HIS A 106 -9.40 17.98 -9.70
CA HIS A 106 -10.51 17.63 -8.78
C HIS A 106 -10.93 16.16 -8.97
N LYS A 107 -9.94 15.26 -9.07
CA LYS A 107 -10.16 13.85 -9.39
C LYS A 107 -9.55 12.94 -8.33
N VAL A 108 -10.25 11.87 -8.02
CA VAL A 108 -9.69 10.75 -7.25
C VAL A 108 -10.03 9.43 -7.92
N VAL A 109 -9.07 8.52 -7.93
CA VAL A 109 -9.28 7.12 -8.29
C VAL A 109 -9.25 6.28 -7.03
N THR A 110 -10.07 5.24 -6.98
CA THR A 110 -10.00 4.22 -5.92
C THR A 110 -9.96 2.82 -6.53
N ALA A 111 -9.07 1.96 -6.05
CA ALA A 111 -9.04 0.54 -6.35
C ALA A 111 -8.77 -0.27 -5.06
N PRO A 112 -9.74 -1.03 -4.51
CA PRO A 112 -9.49 -1.78 -3.28
C PRO A 112 -8.46 -2.89 -3.53
N HIS A 113 -7.42 -2.95 -2.71
CA HIS A 113 -6.34 -3.96 -2.77
C HIS A 113 -6.28 -4.79 -1.47
N LEU A 114 -7.44 -5.06 -0.86
CA LEU A 114 -7.49 -5.75 0.43
C LEU A 114 -7.01 -7.21 0.29
N PRO A 115 -6.01 -7.65 1.08
CA PRO A 115 -5.65 -9.07 1.20
C PRO A 115 -6.81 -9.83 1.86
N GLY A 116 -6.84 -11.15 1.71
CA GLY A 116 -7.97 -12.00 2.11
C GLY A 116 -8.33 -11.95 3.59
N GLU A 117 -7.41 -11.55 4.47
CA GLU A 117 -7.66 -11.39 5.91
C GLU A 117 -8.15 -9.99 6.32
N VAL A 118 -8.19 -9.02 5.39
CA VAL A 118 -8.67 -7.66 5.64
C VAL A 118 -10.05 -7.51 5.00
N GLU A 119 -11.10 -7.66 5.81
CA GLU A 119 -12.48 -7.61 5.33
C GLU A 119 -12.93 -6.21 4.91
N TRP A 120 -12.45 -5.17 5.59
CA TRP A 120 -12.84 -3.78 5.34
C TRP A 120 -11.75 -2.82 5.80
N VAL A 121 -11.77 -1.60 5.25
CA VAL A 121 -10.92 -0.49 5.70
C VAL A 121 -11.65 0.83 5.46
N ASN A 122 -11.49 1.78 6.37
CA ASN A 122 -12.08 3.11 6.28
C ASN A 122 -11.02 4.18 6.60
N LEU A 123 -11.03 5.24 5.80
CA LEU A 123 -10.22 6.44 5.98
C LEU A 123 -11.12 7.65 6.01
N ASP A 124 -11.00 8.42 7.09
CA ASP A 124 -11.68 9.70 7.25
C ASP A 124 -10.70 10.86 7.15
N ASN A 125 -11.23 12.03 6.80
CA ASN A 125 -10.51 13.31 6.81
C ASN A 125 -9.29 13.35 5.86
N LEU A 126 -9.34 12.62 4.73
CA LEU A 126 -8.31 12.72 3.71
C LEU A 126 -8.43 14.08 2.99
N GLN A 127 -7.44 14.94 3.19
CA GLN A 127 -7.37 16.24 2.52
C GLN A 127 -6.76 16.08 1.13
N MET A 128 -7.43 16.61 0.10
CA MET A 128 -6.98 16.60 -1.29
C MET A 128 -7.38 17.91 -1.98
N GLY A 129 -6.45 18.87 -2.05
CA GLY A 129 -6.77 20.20 -2.56
C GLY A 129 -7.86 20.85 -1.71
N ASP A 130 -8.95 21.29 -2.35
CA ASP A 130 -10.12 21.88 -1.69
C ASP A 130 -11.12 20.82 -1.16
N HIS A 131 -10.82 19.52 -1.32
CA HIS A 131 -11.68 18.43 -0.89
C HIS A 131 -11.26 17.84 0.46
N GLU A 132 -12.26 17.50 1.28
CA GLU A 132 -12.10 16.55 2.38
C GLU A 132 -12.91 15.30 2.07
N LEU A 133 -12.23 14.16 1.99
CA LEU A 133 -12.81 12.87 1.59
C LEU A 133 -12.88 11.90 2.77
N SER A 134 -13.96 11.13 2.82
CA SER A 134 -14.07 9.88 3.59
C SER A 134 -14.27 8.73 2.61
N ILE A 135 -13.44 7.69 2.70
CA ILE A 135 -13.43 6.55 1.77
C ILE A 135 -13.45 5.25 2.56
N ALA A 136 -14.37 4.35 2.23
CA ALA A 136 -14.46 3.03 2.84
C ALA A 136 -14.51 1.94 1.78
N HIS A 137 -13.76 0.86 1.99
CA HIS A 137 -13.86 -0.38 1.23
C HIS A 137 -14.46 -1.47 2.10
N ASN A 138 -15.46 -2.17 1.59
CA ASN A 138 -16.00 -3.41 2.17
C ASN A 138 -15.69 -4.55 1.18
N GLY A 139 -14.63 -5.29 1.48
CA GLY A 139 -14.03 -6.25 0.57
C GLY A 139 -13.47 -5.60 -0.71
N LEU A 140 -13.34 -6.41 -1.76
CA LEU A 140 -12.82 -5.99 -3.07
C LEU A 140 -13.90 -5.51 -4.04
N THR A 141 -15.15 -5.43 -3.60
CA THR A 141 -16.31 -5.23 -4.51
C THR A 141 -17.18 -4.05 -4.15
N MET A 142 -16.87 -3.31 -3.08
CA MET A 142 -17.67 -2.17 -2.65
C MET A 142 -16.78 -1.06 -2.09
N THR A 143 -16.88 0.12 -2.70
CA THR A 143 -16.27 1.35 -2.22
C THR A 143 -17.35 2.39 -1.98
N THR A 144 -17.30 3.08 -0.84
CA THR A 144 -18.11 4.26 -0.56
C THR A 144 -17.20 5.47 -0.44
N LEU A 145 -17.53 6.55 -1.15
CA LEU A 145 -16.82 7.82 -1.07
C LEU A 145 -17.79 8.93 -0.68
N THR A 146 -17.39 9.74 0.30
CA THR A 146 -18.07 10.98 0.68
C THR A 146 -17.12 12.16 0.49
N ASN A 147 -17.52 13.12 -0.35
CA ASN A 147 -16.86 14.42 -0.45
C ASN A 147 -17.59 15.42 0.47
N LYS A 148 -16.89 15.97 1.46
CA LYS A 148 -17.45 16.93 2.42
C LYS A 148 -17.32 18.39 1.97
N ALA A 149 -16.61 18.64 0.87
CA ALA A 149 -16.49 19.97 0.28
C ALA A 149 -17.72 20.31 -0.60
N SER A 150 -17.92 21.60 -0.87
CA SER A 150 -18.94 22.08 -1.80
C SER A 150 -18.56 21.88 -3.28
N GLU A 151 -17.27 21.77 -3.57
CA GLU A 151 -16.76 21.61 -4.93
C GLU A 151 -17.05 20.21 -5.48
N SER A 152 -17.38 20.15 -6.78
CA SER A 152 -17.62 18.88 -7.47
C SER A 152 -16.33 18.06 -7.57
N LEU A 153 -16.45 16.76 -7.31
CA LEU A 153 -15.35 15.80 -7.39
C LEU A 153 -15.61 14.82 -8.53
N ASN A 154 -14.60 14.58 -9.36
CA ASN A 154 -14.58 13.49 -10.32
C ASN A 154 -14.04 12.22 -9.64
N TRP A 155 -14.88 11.21 -9.48
CA TRP A 155 -14.47 9.94 -8.90
C TRP A 155 -14.45 8.83 -9.95
N GLU A 156 -13.32 8.14 -10.06
CA GLU A 156 -13.18 6.91 -10.85
C GLU A 156 -13.03 5.71 -9.90
N ALA A 157 -14.10 4.93 -9.75
CA ALA A 157 -14.08 3.68 -9.00
C ALA A 157 -13.61 2.52 -9.90
N ARG A 158 -12.53 1.84 -9.49
CA ARG A 158 -11.97 0.67 -10.17
C ARG A 158 -12.11 -0.56 -9.29
N PHE A 159 -12.38 -1.71 -9.90
CA PHE A 159 -12.45 -3.01 -9.23
C PHE A 159 -11.76 -4.05 -10.11
N TYR A 160 -10.88 -4.86 -9.54
CA TYR A 160 -10.19 -5.92 -10.28
C TYR A 160 -11.11 -7.12 -10.54
N GLY A 161 -11.15 -7.57 -11.79
CA GLY A 161 -11.91 -8.75 -12.20
C GLY A 161 -13.05 -8.43 -13.15
N ASP A 162 -13.81 -9.46 -13.51
CA ASP A 162 -14.92 -9.37 -14.44
C ASP A 162 -16.25 -9.26 -13.70
N TYR A 163 -16.92 -8.11 -13.83
CA TYR A 163 -18.22 -7.84 -13.21
C TYR A 163 -19.30 -7.67 -14.26
N LYS A 164 -20.49 -8.26 -14.01
CA LYS A 164 -21.64 -8.09 -14.90
C LYS A 164 -22.23 -6.68 -14.85
N TYR A 165 -22.15 -6.04 -13.68
CA TYR A 165 -22.69 -4.72 -13.40
C TYR A 165 -21.79 -4.02 -12.38
N ILE A 166 -21.73 -2.69 -12.46
CA ILE A 166 -21.19 -1.81 -11.41
C ILE A 166 -22.38 -1.00 -10.92
N ASN A 167 -22.67 -1.08 -9.61
CA ASN A 167 -23.79 -0.40 -8.96
C ASN A 167 -23.28 0.70 -8.05
#